data_AF-A0A2E3UT87-F1
#
_entry.id   AF-A0A2E3UT87-F1
#
_cell.length_a   1.000
_cell.length_b   1.000
_cell.length_c   1.000
_cell.angle_alpha   90.00
_cell.angle_beta   90.00
_cell.angle_gamma   90.00
#
_symmetry.space_group_name_H-M   'P 1'
#
loop_
_entity.id
_entity.type
_entity.pdbx_description
1 polymer ?
#
loop_
_entity_poly.entity_id
_entity_poly.type
_entity_poly.pdbx_seq_one_letter_code
_entity_poly.pdbx_strand_id
1 'polypeptide(L)'
;MSSPYYTFYTDAAGTQELTPPNSLYLNNTYTFYRLNDAVNHPFYISDVGYEQASTVVTITGDGNPLSGIIHTQSIVVEFNSLDANDSLYYFCTSHSNMIGTFTLLVPPVPAAIFNKFVQFNDDVEISGNVTLNGVMTTTDKVGIGKETPSVALDVSGTIESTSDLVIHGDISGSGANLRNI
;
A
#
# COMPACT_ATOMS: atom_id res chain seq x y z
N MET A 1 12.88 -15.81 -29.84
CA MET A 1 12.92 -15.15 -28.53
C MET A 1 11.97 -15.88 -27.59
N SER A 2 12.35 -16.13 -26.34
CA SER A 2 11.48 -16.68 -25.30
C SER A 2 11.06 -15.59 -24.32
N SER A 3 9.88 -15.73 -23.73
CA SER A 3 9.41 -14.88 -22.63
C SER A 3 10.47 -14.82 -21.50
N PRO A 4 10.72 -13.66 -20.87
CA PRO A 4 9.91 -12.43 -20.88
C PRO A 4 10.16 -11.44 -22.03
N TYR A 5 10.95 -11.78 -23.05
CA TYR A 5 11.25 -10.93 -24.23
C TYR A 5 12.05 -9.64 -23.96
N TYR A 6 11.81 -8.98 -22.84
CA TYR A 6 12.54 -7.83 -22.33
C TYR A 6 12.96 -8.10 -20.88
N THR A 7 14.14 -7.57 -20.53
CA THR A 7 14.61 -7.49 -19.14
C THR A 7 14.71 -6.02 -18.79
N PHE A 8 14.11 -5.62 -17.68
CA PHE A 8 14.06 -4.23 -17.23
C PHE A 8 15.10 -3.98 -16.15
N TYR A 9 15.73 -2.82 -16.20
CA TYR A 9 16.80 -2.44 -15.27
C TYR A 9 16.47 -1.08 -14.66
N THR A 10 16.97 -0.83 -13.45
CA THR A 10 16.80 0.44 -12.74
C THR A 10 17.91 1.43 -13.03
N ASP A 11 18.98 1.01 -13.73
CA ASP A 11 20.13 1.81 -14.08
C ASP A 11 20.40 1.85 -15.60
N ALA A 12 21.03 2.93 -16.05
CA ALA A 12 21.33 3.14 -17.47
C ALA A 12 22.44 2.24 -18.03
N ALA A 13 23.21 1.57 -17.17
CA ALA A 13 24.21 0.60 -17.61
C ALA A 13 23.62 -0.81 -17.80
N GLY A 14 22.36 -1.04 -17.41
CA GLY A 14 21.70 -2.35 -17.52
C GLY A 14 22.33 -3.40 -16.61
N THR A 15 22.70 -3.01 -15.39
CA THR A 15 23.43 -3.87 -14.44
C THR A 15 22.61 -4.28 -13.22
N GLN A 16 21.56 -3.54 -12.91
CA GLN A 16 20.64 -3.76 -11.79
C GLN A 16 19.26 -4.07 -12.33
N GLU A 17 18.94 -5.36 -12.42
CA GLU A 17 17.62 -5.79 -12.86
C GLU A 17 16.54 -5.28 -11.90
N LEU A 18 15.41 -4.85 -12.46
CA LEU A 18 14.22 -4.45 -11.72
C LEU A 18 13.78 -5.59 -10.79
N THR A 19 13.62 -5.28 -9.50
CA THR A 19 13.24 -6.25 -8.48
C THR A 19 12.01 -5.77 -7.71
N PRO A 20 10.92 -6.56 -7.66
CA PRO A 20 10.74 -7.87 -8.30
C PRO A 20 10.75 -7.78 -9.85
N PRO A 21 11.20 -8.83 -10.58
CA PRO A 21 11.21 -8.82 -12.03
C PRO A 21 9.85 -8.48 -12.63
N ASN A 22 9.84 -7.68 -13.70
CA ASN A 22 8.63 -7.25 -14.42
C ASN A 22 7.53 -6.68 -13.51
N SER A 23 7.88 -6.00 -12.42
CA SER A 23 6.91 -5.44 -11.48
C SER A 23 7.01 -3.92 -11.39
N LEU A 24 5.87 -3.23 -11.42
CA LEU A 24 5.78 -1.77 -11.32
C LEU A 24 4.88 -1.36 -10.16
N TYR A 25 5.31 -0.36 -9.39
CA TYR A 25 4.51 0.22 -8.32
C TYR A 25 3.63 1.34 -8.87
N LEU A 26 2.32 1.23 -8.62
CA LEU A 26 1.30 2.12 -9.19
C LEU A 26 1.38 3.58 -8.71
N ASN A 27 2.13 3.86 -7.65
CA ASN A 27 2.35 5.21 -7.12
C ASN A 27 3.59 5.91 -7.69
N ASN A 28 4.27 5.30 -8.67
CA ASN A 28 5.47 5.85 -9.29
C ASN A 28 5.20 6.28 -10.73
N THR A 29 5.98 7.26 -11.20
CA THR A 29 6.14 7.56 -12.62
C THR A 29 7.39 6.84 -13.14
N TYR A 30 7.27 6.15 -14.27
CA TYR A 30 8.38 5.41 -14.86
C TYR A 30 8.83 6.05 -16.17
N THR A 31 10.14 6.14 -16.40
CA THR A 31 10.71 6.47 -17.72
C THR A 31 11.40 5.23 -18.25
N PHE A 32 10.91 4.71 -19.38
CA PHE A 32 11.52 3.61 -20.11
C PHE A 32 12.35 4.15 -21.26
N TYR A 33 13.60 3.74 -21.36
CA TYR A 33 14.48 4.04 -22.48
C TYR A 33 15.13 2.77 -22.97
N ARG A 34 15.52 2.76 -24.25
CA ARG A 34 16.15 1.59 -24.84
C ARG A 34 17.65 1.56 -24.51
N LEU A 35 18.12 0.43 -23.98
CA LEU A 35 19.55 0.20 -23.72
C LEU A 35 20.31 -0.19 -24.99
N ASN A 36 21.61 0.14 -25.03
CA ASN A 36 22.59 -0.27 -26.06
C ASN A 36 22.23 0.16 -27.49
N ASP A 37 21.53 1.28 -27.65
CA ASP A 37 21.14 1.83 -28.95
C ASP A 37 20.40 0.80 -29.85
N ALA A 38 19.66 -0.12 -29.23
CA ALA A 38 19.07 -1.25 -29.93
C ALA A 38 17.91 -0.83 -30.86
N VAL A 39 17.83 -1.47 -32.03
CA VAL A 39 16.84 -1.15 -33.08
C VAL A 39 15.92 -2.30 -33.48
N ASN A 40 16.34 -3.55 -33.27
CA ASN A 40 15.65 -4.71 -33.85
C ASN A 40 14.36 -5.12 -33.10
N HIS A 41 14.20 -4.65 -31.87
CA HIS A 41 13.05 -4.95 -31.03
C HIS A 41 12.53 -3.64 -30.42
N PRO A 42 11.76 -2.85 -31.20
CA PRO A 42 11.13 -1.63 -30.71
C PRO A 42 10.19 -1.97 -29.56
N PHE A 43 10.24 -1.20 -28.49
CA PHE A 43 9.50 -1.47 -27.26
C PHE A 43 8.30 -0.53 -27.11
N TYR A 44 7.15 -1.04 -26.66
CA TYR A 44 6.03 -0.19 -26.26
C TYR A 44 5.22 -0.81 -25.13
N ILE A 45 4.39 0.00 -24.47
CA ILE A 45 3.53 -0.37 -23.33
C ILE A 45 2.08 0.03 -23.64
N SER A 46 1.10 -0.74 -23.19
CA SER A 46 -0.32 -0.39 -23.26
C SER A 46 -1.14 -1.12 -22.20
N ASP A 47 -2.18 -0.49 -21.64
CA ASP A 47 -3.20 -1.14 -20.79
C ASP A 47 -4.25 -1.91 -21.62
N VAL A 48 -4.33 -1.64 -22.93
CA VAL A 48 -5.30 -2.29 -23.82
C VAL A 48 -4.69 -3.55 -24.45
N GLY A 49 -3.43 -3.48 -24.85
CA GLY A 49 -2.69 -4.60 -25.44
C GLY A 49 -1.88 -4.23 -26.67
N TYR A 50 -1.50 -5.27 -27.42
CA TYR A 50 -0.61 -5.16 -28.58
C TYR A 50 -1.11 -4.18 -29.63
N GLU A 51 -0.21 -3.31 -30.11
CA GLU A 51 -0.45 -2.28 -31.16
C GLU A 51 -1.63 -1.33 -30.89
N GLN A 52 -2.12 -1.27 -29.65
CA GLN A 52 -3.24 -0.43 -29.26
C GLN A 52 -2.79 0.68 -28.33
N ALA A 53 -3.33 1.88 -28.55
CA ALA A 53 -3.11 3.01 -27.67
C ALA A 53 -3.73 2.75 -26.29
N SER A 54 -3.04 3.21 -25.26
CA SER A 54 -3.54 3.18 -23.89
C SER A 54 -4.82 3.98 -23.72
N THR A 55 -5.69 3.49 -22.84
CA THR A 55 -6.94 4.18 -22.48
C THR A 55 -6.94 4.67 -21.04
N VAL A 56 -6.20 3.99 -20.17
CA VAL A 56 -6.14 4.28 -18.73
C VAL A 56 -4.81 4.90 -18.33
N VAL A 57 -3.68 4.45 -18.87
CA VAL A 57 -2.36 5.02 -18.52
C VAL A 57 -2.01 6.17 -19.45
N THR A 58 -1.37 7.19 -18.91
CA THR A 58 -0.81 8.29 -19.71
C THR A 58 0.58 7.89 -20.15
N ILE A 59 0.82 7.87 -21.46
CA ILE A 59 2.13 7.63 -22.05
C ILE A 59 2.54 8.85 -22.86
N THR A 60 3.70 9.42 -22.54
CA THR A 60 4.28 10.56 -23.26
C THR A 60 5.72 10.27 -23.67
N GLY A 61 6.30 11.09 -24.55
CA GLY A 61 7.65 10.91 -25.06
C GLY A 61 7.67 10.44 -26.51
N ASP A 62 8.67 9.65 -26.86
CA ASP A 62 8.90 9.11 -28.19
C ASP A 62 8.03 7.88 -28.48
N GLY A 63 8.05 7.43 -29.74
CA GLY A 63 7.39 6.18 -30.12
C GLY A 63 5.86 6.24 -30.05
N ASN A 64 5.22 5.15 -30.44
CA ASN A 64 3.77 4.97 -30.38
C ASN A 64 3.47 3.45 -30.46
N PRO A 65 2.19 3.01 -30.31
CA PRO A 65 1.86 1.59 -30.33
C PRO A 65 2.29 0.83 -31.59
N LEU A 66 2.49 1.51 -32.72
CA LEU A 66 2.88 0.88 -33.99
C LEU A 66 4.40 0.92 -34.22
N SER A 67 5.11 1.92 -33.70
CA SER A 67 6.56 2.09 -33.94
C SER A 67 7.44 1.71 -32.75
N GLY A 68 6.91 1.75 -31.53
CA GLY A 68 7.68 1.63 -30.29
C GLY A 68 8.80 2.65 -30.16
N ILE A 69 9.66 2.46 -29.17
CA ILE A 69 10.93 3.18 -28.99
C ILE A 69 12.13 2.33 -29.45
N ILE A 70 13.10 2.98 -30.08
CA ILE A 70 14.39 2.42 -30.50
C ILE A 70 15.53 3.39 -30.16
N HIS A 71 16.78 2.99 -30.34
CA HIS A 71 17.94 3.86 -30.15
C HIS A 71 18.01 4.48 -28.75
N THR A 72 18.04 5.81 -28.65
CA THR A 72 18.04 6.58 -27.41
C THR A 72 16.66 7.13 -27.04
N GLN A 73 15.60 6.67 -27.72
CA GLN A 73 14.24 7.13 -27.47
C GLN A 73 13.72 6.65 -26.12
N SER A 74 12.75 7.39 -25.59
CA SER A 74 12.15 7.09 -24.29
C SER A 74 10.66 7.40 -24.22
N ILE A 75 9.94 6.66 -23.38
CA ILE A 75 8.57 6.96 -22.97
C ILE A 75 8.49 7.16 -21.46
N VAL A 76 7.63 8.07 -21.05
CA VAL A 76 7.22 8.27 -19.66
C VAL A 76 5.83 7.68 -19.49
N VAL A 77 5.64 6.88 -18.45
CA VAL A 77 4.38 6.20 -18.11
C VAL A 77 3.91 6.67 -16.74
N GLU A 78 2.69 7.19 -16.70
CA GLU A 78 2.00 7.62 -15.48
C GLU A 78 0.70 6.82 -15.31
N PHE A 79 0.49 6.29 -14.12
CA PHE A 79 -0.70 5.51 -13.78
C PHE A 79 -1.80 6.43 -13.25
N ASN A 80 -2.95 6.47 -13.93
CA ASN A 80 -4.08 7.30 -13.51
C ASN A 80 -5.05 6.50 -12.62
N SER A 81 -5.55 5.36 -13.11
CA SER A 81 -6.59 4.58 -12.42
C SER A 81 -6.45 3.07 -12.59
N LEU A 82 -5.23 2.57 -12.82
CA LEU A 82 -4.98 1.13 -12.76
C LEU A 82 -4.90 0.66 -11.30
N ASP A 83 -5.41 -0.53 -11.03
CA ASP A 83 -5.21 -1.27 -9.78
C ASP A 83 -4.38 -2.55 -9.97
N ALA A 84 -4.09 -3.26 -8.87
CA ALA A 84 -3.22 -4.43 -8.87
C ALA A 84 -3.77 -5.65 -9.66
N ASN A 85 -5.05 -5.64 -10.03
CA ASN A 85 -5.70 -6.69 -10.81
C ASN A 85 -5.80 -6.36 -12.30
N ASP A 86 -5.51 -5.12 -12.70
CA ASP A 86 -5.50 -4.72 -14.10
C ASP A 86 -4.29 -5.29 -14.85
N SER A 87 -4.39 -5.26 -16.18
CA SER A 87 -3.30 -5.70 -17.06
C SER A 87 -2.57 -4.51 -17.68
N LEU A 88 -1.25 -4.52 -17.60
CA LEU A 88 -0.38 -3.62 -18.35
C LEU A 88 0.56 -4.44 -19.21
N TYR A 89 0.37 -4.36 -20.52
CA TYR A 89 1.15 -5.09 -21.50
C TYR A 89 2.39 -4.32 -21.88
N TYR A 90 3.49 -5.03 -22.07
CA TYR A 90 4.64 -4.54 -22.84
C TYR A 90 4.87 -5.44 -24.04
N PHE A 91 5.32 -4.87 -25.15
CA PHE A 91 5.45 -5.63 -26.38
C PHE A 91 6.51 -5.09 -27.34
N CYS A 92 6.92 -5.95 -28.27
CA CYS A 92 7.66 -5.53 -29.45
C CYS A 92 6.72 -5.15 -30.58
N THR A 93 6.78 -3.92 -31.10
CA THR A 93 5.87 -3.50 -32.19
C THR A 93 6.20 -4.13 -33.55
N SER A 94 7.31 -4.86 -33.67
CA SER A 94 7.67 -5.61 -34.89
C SER A 94 7.36 -7.11 -34.82
N HIS A 95 7.05 -7.64 -33.63
CA HIS A 95 6.88 -9.08 -33.42
C HIS A 95 5.68 -9.35 -32.52
N SER A 96 4.57 -9.79 -33.11
CA SER A 96 3.29 -10.05 -32.43
C SER A 96 3.33 -11.17 -31.38
N ASN A 97 4.41 -11.95 -31.33
CA ASN A 97 4.62 -12.97 -30.30
C ASN A 97 5.43 -12.47 -29.09
N MET A 98 6.06 -11.29 -29.17
CA MET A 98 6.86 -10.72 -28.09
C MET A 98 5.98 -9.80 -27.24
N ILE A 99 5.05 -10.39 -26.50
CA ILE A 99 4.12 -9.69 -25.62
C ILE A 99 4.25 -10.28 -24.21
N GLY A 100 4.42 -9.42 -23.21
CA GLY A 100 4.36 -9.79 -21.81
C GLY A 100 3.51 -8.80 -21.02
N THR A 101 3.33 -9.08 -19.74
CA THR A 101 2.62 -8.20 -18.81
C THR A 101 3.49 -7.85 -17.63
N PHE A 102 3.31 -6.64 -17.10
CA PHE A 102 3.85 -6.27 -15.80
C PHE A 102 2.94 -6.81 -14.69
N THR A 103 3.54 -7.20 -13.56
CA THR A 103 2.83 -7.32 -12.29
C THR A 103 2.69 -5.93 -11.67
N LEU A 104 1.46 -5.51 -11.40
CA LEU A 104 1.18 -4.20 -10.81
C LEU A 104 1.11 -4.31 -9.30
N LEU A 105 1.86 -3.46 -8.61
CA LEU A 105 2.00 -3.49 -7.16
C LEU A 105 1.49 -2.18 -6.56
N VAL A 106 0.77 -2.28 -5.45
CA VAL A 106 0.50 -1.14 -4.58
C VAL A 106 1.67 -1.04 -3.59
N PRO A 107 2.26 0.15 -3.37
CA PRO A 107 3.29 0.29 -2.35
C PRO A 107 2.74 -0.14 -0.98
N PRO A 108 3.50 -0.89 -0.16
CA PRO A 108 3.09 -1.13 1.21
C PRO A 108 2.96 0.23 1.92
N VAL A 109 1.82 0.48 2.57
CA VAL A 109 1.67 1.65 3.44
C VAL A 109 2.64 1.47 4.59
N PRO A 110 3.66 2.33 4.73
CA PRO A 110 4.61 2.17 5.81
C PRO A 110 3.89 2.33 7.15
N ALA A 111 4.08 1.37 8.05
CA ALA A 111 3.62 1.52 9.42
C ALA A 111 4.34 2.72 10.06
N ALA A 112 3.58 3.60 10.72
CA ALA A 112 4.18 4.63 11.55
C ALA A 112 4.80 3.96 12.78
N ILE A 113 6.13 4.05 12.93
CA ILE A 113 6.86 3.55 14.09
C ILE A 113 7.29 4.72 14.95
N PHE A 114 6.79 4.78 16.17
CA PHE A 114 7.18 5.78 17.16
C PHE A 114 8.12 5.14 18.18
N ASN A 115 9.42 5.44 18.08
CA ASN A 115 10.46 4.85 18.94
C ASN A 115 10.63 5.59 20.29
N LYS A 116 9.82 6.61 20.54
CA LYS A 116 9.87 7.52 21.69
C LYS A 116 8.46 8.00 22.06
N PHE A 117 8.38 8.97 22.96
CA PHE A 117 7.13 9.60 23.37
C PHE A 117 6.39 10.20 22.16
N VAL A 118 5.09 9.95 22.12
CA VAL A 118 4.15 10.58 21.21
C VAL A 118 3.19 11.41 22.06
N GLN A 119 3.08 12.70 21.76
CA GLN A 119 2.17 13.62 22.45
C GLN A 119 1.07 14.03 21.50
N PHE A 120 -0.18 13.90 21.97
CA PHE A 120 -1.37 14.45 21.32
C PHE A 120 -1.90 15.56 22.24
N ASN A 121 -2.14 16.75 21.68
CA ASN A 121 -2.67 17.89 22.43
C ASN A 121 -4.19 18.03 22.30
N ASP A 122 -4.82 17.05 21.66
CA ASP A 122 -6.24 17.01 21.33
C ASP A 122 -6.69 15.55 21.35
N ASP A 123 -7.98 15.33 21.05
CA ASP A 123 -8.61 14.02 21.04
C ASP A 123 -7.95 13.04 20.05
N VAL A 124 -7.91 11.77 20.44
CA VAL A 124 -7.40 10.66 19.62
C VAL A 124 -8.54 9.69 19.36
N GLU A 125 -8.99 9.59 18.11
CA GLU A 125 -9.94 8.58 17.65
C GLU A 125 -9.21 7.35 17.10
N ILE A 126 -9.66 6.16 17.49
CA ILE A 126 -9.12 4.88 17.03
C ILE A 126 -10.30 4.01 16.57
N SER A 127 -10.41 3.78 15.25
CA SER A 127 -11.51 2.98 14.66
C SER A 127 -11.36 1.46 14.84
N GLY A 128 -10.31 1.02 15.52
CA GLY A 128 -9.98 -0.38 15.73
C GLY A 128 -9.60 -0.69 17.18
N ASN A 129 -8.95 -1.83 17.39
CA ASN A 129 -8.55 -2.28 18.71
C ASN A 129 -7.34 -1.50 19.24
N VAL A 130 -7.33 -1.25 20.55
CA VAL A 130 -6.15 -0.74 21.27
C VAL A 130 -5.47 -1.90 22.00
N THR A 131 -4.20 -2.15 21.71
CA THR A 131 -3.38 -3.14 22.43
C THR A 131 -2.23 -2.44 23.13
N LEU A 132 -2.08 -2.66 24.43
CA LEU A 132 -1.02 -2.09 25.25
C LEU A 132 -0.21 -3.22 25.89
N ASN A 133 1.06 -3.35 25.51
CA ASN A 133 1.98 -4.34 26.10
C ASN A 133 2.65 -3.83 27.40
N GLY A 134 2.36 -2.59 27.78
CA GLY A 134 2.85 -1.94 29.00
C GLY A 134 1.72 -1.57 29.95
N VAL A 135 2.03 -0.74 30.94
CA VAL A 135 1.05 -0.24 31.91
C VAL A 135 0.28 0.94 31.31
N MET A 136 -1.05 0.96 31.47
CA MET A 136 -1.88 2.15 31.23
C MET A 136 -1.92 2.98 32.52
N THR A 137 -1.57 4.27 32.42
CA THR A 137 -1.69 5.24 33.52
C THR A 137 -2.54 6.41 33.07
N THR A 138 -3.53 6.80 33.86
CA THR A 138 -4.34 8.01 33.62
C THR A 138 -4.24 8.95 34.81
N THR A 139 -4.16 10.24 34.55
CA THR A 139 -4.12 11.28 35.60
C THR A 139 -5.49 11.85 35.90
N ASP A 140 -6.46 11.62 35.00
CA ASP A 140 -7.85 12.02 35.12
C ASP A 140 -8.76 10.79 34.97
N LYS A 141 -10.07 11.01 34.97
CA LYS A 141 -11.11 10.00 34.89
C LYS A 141 -11.05 9.21 33.57
N VAL A 142 -11.37 7.93 33.66
CA VAL A 142 -11.52 7.02 32.51
C VAL A 142 -12.98 6.70 32.30
N GLY A 143 -13.50 7.04 31.11
CA GLY A 143 -14.83 6.66 30.67
C GLY A 143 -14.78 5.49 29.70
N ILE A 144 -15.57 4.44 29.94
CA ILE A 144 -15.79 3.38 28.96
C ILE A 144 -17.26 3.46 28.53
N GLY A 145 -17.51 3.82 27.27
CA GLY A 145 -18.86 4.11 26.77
C GLY A 145 -19.48 5.38 27.37
N LYS A 146 -18.66 6.30 27.88
CA LYS A 146 -19.09 7.59 28.45
C LYS A 146 -18.17 8.73 28.03
N GLU A 147 -18.73 9.75 27.42
CA GLU A 147 -18.02 10.99 27.06
C GLU A 147 -17.69 11.85 28.29
N THR A 148 -18.49 11.77 29.36
CA THR A 148 -18.29 12.58 30.58
C THR A 148 -18.36 11.71 31.84
N PRO A 149 -17.23 11.16 32.29
CA PRO A 149 -17.16 10.33 33.49
C PRO A 149 -17.51 11.10 34.77
N SER A 150 -18.38 10.52 35.61
CA SER A 150 -18.75 11.12 36.90
C SER A 150 -17.73 10.79 38.01
N VAL A 151 -17.10 9.62 37.92
CA VAL A 151 -16.12 9.06 38.87
C VAL A 151 -14.82 8.67 38.16
N ALA A 152 -13.78 8.28 38.91
CA ALA A 152 -12.44 8.00 38.39
C ALA A 152 -12.42 6.92 37.29
N LEU A 153 -13.19 5.84 37.45
CA LEU A 153 -13.46 4.86 36.40
C LEU A 153 -14.97 4.72 36.27
N ASP A 154 -15.53 5.17 35.16
CA ASP A 154 -16.98 5.19 34.93
C ASP A 154 -17.33 4.41 33.66
N VAL A 155 -17.91 3.22 33.84
CA VAL A 155 -18.22 2.29 32.75
C VAL A 155 -19.72 2.26 32.51
N SER A 156 -20.15 2.64 31.30
CA SER A 156 -21.51 2.41 30.82
C SER A 156 -21.58 1.05 30.11
N GLY A 157 -21.66 -0.02 30.89
CA GLY A 157 -21.68 -1.39 30.39
C GLY A 157 -21.27 -2.41 31.43
N THR A 158 -20.96 -3.63 30.98
CA THR A 158 -20.45 -4.73 31.81
C THR A 158 -18.93 -4.67 31.90
N ILE A 159 -18.39 -4.92 33.08
CA ILE A 159 -16.95 -5.21 33.27
C ILE A 159 -16.81 -6.72 33.39
N GLU A 160 -16.10 -7.33 32.44
CA GLU A 160 -15.76 -8.77 32.48
C GLU A 160 -14.27 -8.93 32.77
N SER A 161 -13.94 -9.64 33.85
CA SER A 161 -12.57 -10.06 34.14
C SER A 161 -12.47 -11.56 33.97
N THR A 162 -11.53 -12.02 33.15
CA THR A 162 -11.27 -13.46 32.94
C THR A 162 -10.43 -14.08 34.06
N SER A 163 -9.88 -13.25 34.95
CA SER A 163 -9.17 -13.63 36.16
C SER A 163 -9.68 -12.75 37.32
N ASP A 164 -8.82 -12.38 38.26
CA ASP A 164 -9.27 -11.74 39.49
C ASP A 164 -9.61 -10.25 39.25
N LEU A 165 -10.81 -9.86 39.68
CA LEU A 165 -11.15 -8.45 39.91
C LEU A 165 -10.93 -8.15 41.39
N VAL A 166 -9.83 -7.48 41.72
CA VAL A 166 -9.49 -7.12 43.10
C VAL A 166 -10.04 -5.74 43.43
N ILE A 167 -10.93 -5.67 44.42
CA ILE A 167 -11.51 -4.42 44.92
C ILE A 167 -11.04 -4.26 46.38
N HIS A 168 -10.26 -3.22 46.64
CA HIS A 168 -9.71 -2.94 47.97
C HIS A 168 -10.67 -2.15 48.87
N GLY A 169 -11.76 -1.63 48.31
CA GLY A 169 -12.77 -0.85 49.01
C GLY A 169 -14.14 -1.53 49.03
N ASP A 170 -15.17 -0.76 49.34
CA ASP A 170 -16.53 -1.27 49.39
C ASP A 170 -17.13 -1.47 48.00
N ILE A 171 -17.94 -2.52 47.86
CA ILE A 171 -18.79 -2.74 46.70
C ILE A 171 -20.22 -2.34 47.07
N SER A 172 -20.77 -1.36 46.37
CA SER A 172 -22.16 -0.95 46.50
C SER A 172 -22.87 -1.07 45.16
N GLY A 173 -24.08 -1.64 45.14
CA GLY A 173 -24.88 -1.74 43.91
C GLY A 173 -26.37 -1.80 44.22
N SER A 174 -27.19 -1.27 43.30
CA SER A 174 -28.64 -1.42 43.32
C SER A 174 -29.05 -2.34 42.16
N GLY A 175 -29.31 -3.63 42.45
CA GLY A 175 -29.62 -4.62 41.42
C GLY A 175 -29.48 -6.08 41.92
N ALA A 176 -29.94 -7.04 41.12
CA ALA A 176 -29.94 -8.45 41.48
C ALA A 176 -28.52 -9.05 41.45
N ASN A 177 -28.12 -9.66 42.56
CA ASN A 177 -26.93 -10.51 42.74
C ASN A 177 -25.58 -9.77 42.90
N LEU A 178 -25.39 -9.07 44.02
CA LEU A 178 -24.12 -9.20 44.74
C LEU A 178 -24.07 -10.63 45.30
N ARG A 179 -23.76 -11.62 44.45
CA ARG A 179 -23.48 -12.97 44.93
C ARG A 179 -22.08 -12.94 45.50
N ASN A 180 -21.93 -13.32 46.78
CA ASN A 180 -20.61 -13.50 47.39
C ASN A 180 -19.74 -14.34 46.45
N ILE A 181 -18.68 -13.71 45.95
CA ILE A 181 -17.60 -14.31 45.17
C ILE A 181 -16.65 -14.98 46.16
#